data_AF-A0A2I2YX22-F1
#
_entry.id   AF-A0A2I2YX22-F1
#
_cell.length_a   1.000
_cell.length_b   1.000
_cell.length_c   1.000
_cell.angle_alpha   90.00
_cell.angle_beta   90.00
_cell.angle_gamma   90.00
#
_symmetry.space_group_name_H-M   'P 1'
#
loop_
_entity.id
_entity.type
_entity.pdbx_description
1 polymer ?
#
loop_
_entity_poly.entity_id
_entity_poly.type
_entity_poly.pdbx_seq_one_letter_code
_entity_poly.pdbx_strand_id
1 'polypeptide(L)'
;MPACCSCSDVFQYETNKVTRIQSMNYGTIKWFFHVIIFSYVCFALVSDKLYQRKEPVISSVHTKVKGIAEVKEEIVENGVKKLVHSVFDTADYTFPLQGNSFFVMTNFLKTEGQEQRLCPEYPTRRTLCSSDRGCKKGWMDPYMWLLST
;
A
#
# COMPACT_ATOMS: atom_id res chain seq x y z
N MET A 1 57.21 42.44 1.35
CA MET A 1 56.77 41.10 1.76
C MET A 1 57.02 40.16 0.58
N PRO A 2 58.23 39.59 0.42
CA PRO A 2 58.54 38.76 -0.73
C PRO A 2 58.16 37.30 -0.48
N ALA A 3 57.86 36.62 -1.59
CA ALA A 3 57.35 35.27 -1.70
C ALA A 3 58.23 34.23 -1.00
N CYS A 4 57.64 33.52 -0.04
CA CYS A 4 58.27 32.44 0.71
C CYS A 4 57.74 31.06 0.27
N CYS A 5 57.53 30.88 -1.04
CA CYS A 5 57.16 29.60 -1.64
C CYS A 5 58.23 29.26 -2.68
N SER A 6 59.17 28.38 -2.31
CA SER A 6 60.14 27.84 -3.25
C SER A 6 59.45 26.78 -4.11
N CYS A 7 59.73 26.73 -5.42
CA CYS A 7 59.23 25.67 -6.30
C CYS A 7 59.57 24.24 -5.79
N SER A 8 60.55 24.12 -4.89
CA SER A 8 60.93 22.86 -4.24
C SER A 8 59.89 22.32 -3.26
N ASP A 9 59.05 23.17 -2.68
CA ASP A 9 58.05 22.74 -1.67
C ASP A 9 56.86 22.02 -2.30
N VAL A 10 56.61 22.23 -3.60
CA VAL A 10 55.59 21.51 -4.38
C VAL A 10 55.96 20.02 -4.57
N PHE A 11 57.25 19.69 -4.48
CA PHE A 11 57.77 18.33 -4.62
C PHE A 11 58.09 17.66 -3.27
N GLN A 12 57.70 18.26 -2.15
CA GLN A 12 57.87 17.61 -0.85
C GLN A 12 56.80 16.54 -0.65
N TYR A 13 57.26 15.29 -0.53
CA TYR A 13 56.43 14.14 -0.18
C TYR A 13 56.95 13.51 1.11
N GLU A 14 56.22 13.70 2.20
CA GLU A 14 56.53 13.06 3.47
C GLU A 14 55.98 11.63 3.50
N THR A 15 56.80 10.69 3.96
CA THR A 15 56.41 9.29 4.15
C THR A 15 56.47 8.90 5.61
N ASN A 16 55.50 8.10 6.03
CA ASN A 16 55.49 7.54 7.38
C ASN A 16 56.66 6.55 7.53
N LYS A 17 57.50 6.77 8.55
CA LYS A 17 58.56 5.83 8.93
C LYS A 17 57.91 4.64 9.62
N VAL A 18 58.04 3.46 9.02
CA VAL A 18 57.47 2.19 9.55
C VAL A 18 58.58 1.18 9.82
N THR A 19 58.45 0.42 10.91
CA THR A 19 59.37 -0.66 11.26
C THR A 19 58.76 -2.02 10.96
N ARG A 20 59.48 -2.89 10.24
CA ARG A 20 59.00 -4.23 9.87
C ARG A 20 59.30 -5.23 10.97
N ILE A 21 58.26 -5.75 11.62
CA ILE A 21 58.36 -6.83 12.61
C ILE A 21 58.24 -8.17 11.89
N GLN A 22 59.29 -9.00 11.95
CA GLN A 22 59.31 -10.32 11.32
C GLN A 22 58.86 -11.38 12.33
N SER A 23 57.62 -11.83 12.18
CA SER A 23 57.00 -12.80 13.09
C SER A 23 55.89 -13.56 12.37
N MET A 24 55.83 -14.88 12.56
CA MET A 24 54.80 -15.70 11.93
C MET A 24 53.39 -15.34 12.45
N ASN A 25 53.23 -15.16 13.76
CA ASN A 25 51.92 -14.91 14.39
C ASN A 25 51.26 -13.60 13.94
N TYR A 26 51.98 -12.47 13.95
CA TYR A 26 51.41 -11.20 13.47
C TYR A 26 51.14 -11.24 11.96
N GLY A 27 51.94 -12.00 11.20
CA GLY A 27 51.71 -12.23 9.78
C GLY A 27 50.40 -12.99 9.50
N THR A 28 50.18 -14.11 10.18
CA THR A 28 48.97 -14.92 10.01
C THR A 28 47.71 -14.17 10.42
N ILE A 29 47.73 -13.47 11.56
CA ILE A 29 46.59 -12.65 12.02
C ILE A 29 46.28 -11.55 11.00
N LYS A 30 47.30 -10.85 10.48
CA LYS A 30 47.12 -9.81 9.46
C LYS A 30 46.43 -10.36 8.20
N TRP A 31 46.93 -11.49 7.68
CA TRP A 31 46.37 -12.11 6.48
C TRP A 31 44.96 -12.66 6.71
N PHE A 32 44.69 -13.21 7.88
CA PHE A 32 43.35 -13.69 8.26
C PHE A 32 42.32 -12.57 8.18
N PHE A 33 42.59 -11.41 8.79
CA PHE A 33 41.69 -10.26 8.70
C PHE A 33 41.53 -9.75 7.26
N HIS A 34 42.62 -9.69 6.48
CA HIS A 34 42.52 -9.32 5.07
C HIS A 34 41.62 -10.27 4.27
N VAL A 35 41.73 -11.59 4.48
CA VAL A 35 40.90 -12.58 3.78
C VAL A 35 39.44 -12.47 4.20
N ILE A 36 39.14 -12.25 5.49
CA ILE A 36 37.76 -12.06 5.98
C ILE A 36 37.13 -10.80 5.37
N ILE A 37 37.85 -9.68 5.40
CA ILE A 37 37.33 -8.43 4.85
C ILE A 37 37.12 -8.57 3.34
N PHE A 38 38.08 -9.16 2.64
CA PHE A 38 37.98 -9.40 1.20
C PHE A 38 36.79 -10.29 0.85
N SER A 39 36.62 -11.42 1.55
CA SER A 39 35.52 -12.35 1.28
C SER A 39 34.15 -11.71 1.54
N TYR A 40 34.00 -10.91 2.62
CA TYR A 40 32.79 -10.17 2.91
C TYR A 40 32.45 -9.15 1.81
N VAL A 41 33.45 -8.36 1.36
CA VAL A 41 33.26 -7.38 0.28
C VAL A 41 32.86 -8.08 -1.02
N CYS A 42 33.50 -9.19 -1.37
CA CYS A 42 33.12 -10.00 -2.54
C CYS A 42 31.69 -10.54 -2.41
N PHE A 43 31.33 -11.06 -1.24
CA PHE A 43 29.99 -11.58 -0.97
C PHE A 43 28.91 -10.50 -1.11
N ALA A 44 29.12 -9.30 -0.54
CA ALA A 44 28.20 -8.18 -0.65
C ALA A 44 28.07 -7.69 -2.10
N LEU A 45 29.20 -7.56 -2.82
CA LEU A 45 29.22 -7.12 -4.21
C LEU A 45 28.42 -8.05 -5.12
N VAL A 46 28.53 -9.36 -4.93
CA VAL A 46 27.82 -10.37 -5.72
C VAL A 46 26.35 -10.48 -5.30
N SER A 47 26.07 -10.57 -4.01
CA SER A 47 24.70 -10.75 -3.48
C SER A 47 23.80 -9.57 -3.81
N ASP A 48 24.29 -8.36 -3.55
CA ASP A 48 23.50 -7.13 -3.78
C ASP A 48 23.63 -6.60 -5.20
N LYS A 49 24.45 -7.26 -6.04
CA LYS A 49 24.80 -6.86 -7.41
C LYS A 49 25.29 -5.42 -7.50
N LEU A 50 26.16 -5.01 -6.57
CA LEU A 50 26.65 -3.61 -6.48
C LEU A 50 27.47 -3.19 -7.70
N TYR A 51 27.96 -4.15 -8.48
CA TYR A 51 28.63 -3.90 -9.76
C TYR A 51 27.67 -3.46 -10.88
N GLN A 52 26.35 -3.51 -10.66
CA GLN A 52 25.34 -3.10 -11.62
C GLN A 52 24.70 -1.77 -11.21
N ARG A 53 24.45 -0.89 -12.19
CA ARG A 53 23.59 0.28 -12.01
C ARG A 53 22.13 -0.16 -12.03
N LYS A 54 21.40 0.09 -10.94
CA LYS A 54 19.96 -0.24 -10.83
C LYS A 54 19.13 0.94 -11.34
N GLU A 55 18.17 0.65 -12.21
CA GLU A 55 17.21 1.64 -12.70
C GLU A 55 15.79 1.17 -12.34
N PRO A 56 14.94 2.05 -11.77
CA PRO A 56 13.57 1.71 -11.45
C PRO A 56 12.75 1.59 -12.75
N VAL A 57 11.79 0.65 -12.75
CA VAL A 57 10.88 0.47 -13.88
C VAL A 57 9.67 1.39 -13.73
N ILE A 58 9.33 2.11 -14.80
CA ILE A 58 8.07 2.83 -14.93
C ILE A 58 7.07 1.86 -15.57
N SER A 59 6.04 1.45 -14.84
CA SER A 59 5.00 0.54 -15.34
C SER A 59 3.67 1.26 -15.57
N SER A 60 2.95 0.82 -16.60
CA SER A 60 1.60 1.26 -16.91
C SER A 60 0.74 0.02 -17.14
N VAL A 61 -0.41 -0.04 -16.48
CA VAL A 61 -1.33 -1.19 -16.52
C VAL A 61 -2.68 -0.71 -17.03
N HIS A 62 -3.19 -1.35 -18.09
CA HIS A 62 -4.51 -1.09 -18.63
C HIS A 62 -5.34 -2.37 -18.55
N THR A 63 -6.42 -2.35 -17.78
CA THR A 63 -7.31 -3.50 -17.57
C THR A 63 -8.61 -3.33 -18.35
N LYS A 64 -9.15 -4.45 -18.85
CA LYS A 64 -10.46 -4.50 -19.50
C LYS A 64 -11.20 -5.75 -19.05
N VAL A 65 -12.28 -5.56 -18.31
CA VAL A 65 -13.14 -6.66 -17.85
C VAL A 65 -14.16 -6.98 -18.95
N LYS A 66 -14.55 -8.25 -19.06
CA LYS A 66 -15.56 -8.74 -20.00
C LYS A 66 -16.37 -9.84 -19.32
N GLY A 67 -17.68 -9.80 -19.50
CA GLY A 67 -18.58 -10.83 -18.99
C GLY A 67 -19.99 -10.28 -18.78
N ILE A 68 -20.97 -11.16 -18.87
CA ILE A 68 -22.37 -10.89 -18.58
C ILE A 68 -22.82 -11.81 -17.45
N ALA A 69 -23.69 -11.32 -16.58
CA ALA A 69 -24.29 -12.10 -15.51
C ALA A 69 -25.80 -11.89 -15.49
N GLU A 70 -26.56 -12.98 -15.36
CA GLU A 70 -28.01 -12.94 -15.23
C GLU A 70 -28.39 -13.21 -13.78
N VAL A 71 -29.23 -12.35 -13.22
CA VAL A 71 -29.69 -12.43 -11.82
C VAL A 71 -31.22 -12.37 -11.80
N LYS A 72 -31.82 -13.28 -11.03
CA LYS A 72 -33.27 -13.31 -10.77
C LYS A 72 -33.51 -12.81 -9.36
N GLU A 73 -34.18 -11.67 -9.24
CA GLU A 73 -34.48 -11.04 -7.95
C GLU A 73 -35.98 -10.98 -7.70
N GLU A 74 -36.38 -11.21 -6.45
CA GLU A 74 -37.74 -10.95 -5.99
C GLU A 74 -37.78 -9.54 -5.37
N ILE A 75 -38.32 -8.57 -6.10
CA ILE A 75 -38.46 -7.20 -5.62
C ILE A 75 -39.85 -7.01 -5.01
N VAL A 76 -39.90 -6.35 -3.85
CA VAL A 76 -41.16 -5.95 -3.20
C VAL A 76 -41.40 -4.49 -3.50
N GLU A 77 -42.27 -4.20 -4.47
CA GLU A 77 -42.76 -2.84 -4.74
C GLU A 77 -44.20 -2.74 -4.23
N ASN A 78 -44.49 -1.73 -3.40
CA ASN A 78 -45.84 -1.43 -2.90
C ASN A 78 -46.59 -2.65 -2.30
N GLY A 79 -45.87 -3.55 -1.64
CA GLY A 79 -46.43 -4.75 -1.01
C GLY A 79 -46.68 -5.94 -1.95
N VAL A 80 -46.36 -5.81 -3.25
CA VAL A 80 -46.49 -6.88 -4.25
C VAL A 80 -45.11 -7.43 -4.58
N LYS A 81 -44.95 -8.76 -4.47
CA LYS A 81 -43.74 -9.47 -4.88
C LYS A 81 -43.73 -9.61 -6.40
N LYS A 82 -42.72 -9.05 -7.07
CA LYS A 82 -42.47 -9.23 -8.50
C LYS A 82 -41.14 -9.94 -8.69
N LEU A 83 -41.12 -10.97 -9.53
CA LEU A 83 -39.87 -11.57 -9.99
C LEU A 83 -39.32 -10.74 -11.15
N VAL A 84 -38.15 -10.15 -10.96
CA VAL A 84 -37.46 -9.34 -11.97
C VAL A 84 -36.23 -10.09 -12.45
N HIS A 85 -36.08 -10.18 -13.77
CA HIS A 85 -34.90 -10.73 -14.41
C HIS A 85 -33.99 -9.57 -14.82
N SER A 86 -32.83 -9.48 -14.19
CA SER A 86 -31.85 -8.42 -14.43
C SER A 86 -30.60 -9.02 -15.08
N VAL A 87 -30.08 -8.34 -16.10
CA VAL A 87 -28.81 -8.69 -16.74
C VAL A 87 -27.81 -7.60 -16.38
N PHE A 88 -26.65 -8.01 -15.87
CA PHE A 88 -25.52 -7.15 -15.52
C PHE A 88 -24.41 -7.32 -16.55
N ASP A 89 -24.04 -6.23 -17.21
CA ASP A 89 -22.85 -6.18 -18.06
C ASP A 89 -21.70 -5.45 -17.33
N THR A 90 -20.55 -5.40 -17.99
CA THR A 90 -19.31 -4.75 -17.55
C THR A 90 -19.55 -3.33 -17.04
N ALA A 91 -20.48 -2.58 -17.64
CA ALA A 91 -20.82 -1.22 -17.19
C ALA A 91 -21.54 -1.17 -15.83
N ASP A 92 -22.18 -2.27 -15.40
CA ASP A 92 -23.00 -2.32 -14.19
C ASP A 92 -22.21 -2.81 -12.97
N TYR A 93 -21.35 -3.83 -13.17
CA TYR A 93 -20.57 -4.41 -12.07
C TYR A 93 -19.14 -3.85 -11.94
N THR A 94 -18.68 -3.01 -12.87
CA THR A 94 -17.38 -2.33 -12.75
C THR A 94 -17.54 -0.84 -12.60
N PHE A 95 -16.69 -0.23 -11.78
CA PHE A 95 -16.59 1.23 -11.67
C PHE A 95 -15.39 1.73 -12.49
N PRO A 96 -15.50 2.89 -13.16
CA PRO A 96 -14.38 3.50 -13.85
C PRO A 96 -13.35 4.01 -12.84
N LEU A 97 -12.44 3.14 -12.41
CA LEU A 97 -11.24 3.53 -11.67
C LEU A 97 -10.14 3.90 -12.66
N GLN A 98 -9.65 5.14 -12.57
CA GLN A 98 -8.46 5.60 -13.30
C GLN A 98 -7.18 5.16 -12.57
N GLY A 99 -7.00 3.86 -12.35
CA GLY A 99 -5.85 3.33 -11.61
C GLY A 99 -5.43 1.93 -12.01
N ASN A 100 -4.39 1.41 -11.36
CA ASN A 100 -3.83 0.07 -11.61
C ASN A 100 -4.68 -1.07 -11.02
N SER A 101 -5.82 -0.76 -10.41
CA SER A 101 -6.76 -1.71 -9.83
C SER A 101 -8.12 -1.58 -10.51
N PHE A 102 -8.88 -2.67 -10.46
CA PHE A 102 -10.24 -2.74 -10.98
C PHE A 102 -11.16 -3.33 -9.90
N PHE A 103 -12.43 -2.96 -9.94
CA PHE A 103 -13.45 -3.45 -9.03
C PHE A 103 -14.46 -4.30 -9.81
N VAL A 104 -14.93 -5.39 -9.21
CA VAL A 104 -15.97 -6.27 -9.74
C VAL A 104 -16.98 -6.54 -8.64
N MET A 105 -18.22 -6.15 -8.87
CA MET A 105 -19.35 -6.45 -7.99
C MET A 105 -19.71 -7.94 -8.10
N THR A 106 -19.74 -8.63 -6.97
CA THR A 106 -20.12 -10.06 -6.89
C THR A 106 -21.43 -10.28 -6.14
N ASN A 107 -21.83 -9.34 -5.30
CA ASN A 107 -23.07 -9.36 -4.54
C ASN A 107 -23.55 -7.93 -4.32
N PHE A 108 -24.86 -7.72 -4.28
CA PHE A 108 -25.47 -6.40 -4.08
C PHE A 108 -26.78 -6.49 -3.29
N LEU A 109 -27.12 -5.39 -2.64
CA LEU A 109 -28.40 -5.17 -1.99
C LEU A 109 -28.87 -3.77 -2.37
N LYS A 110 -30.00 -3.68 -3.08
CA LYS A 110 -30.56 -2.42 -3.57
C LYS A 110 -31.82 -2.07 -2.81
N THR A 111 -31.99 -0.80 -2.44
CA THR A 111 -33.22 -0.26 -1.85
C THR A 111 -33.73 0.87 -2.72
N GLU A 112 -34.81 0.62 -3.45
CA GLU A 112 -35.44 1.61 -4.33
C GLU A 112 -36.33 2.59 -3.55
N GLY A 113 -36.55 3.78 -4.09
CA GLY A 113 -37.52 4.74 -3.53
C GLY A 113 -37.11 5.35 -2.19
N GLN A 114 -35.81 5.43 -1.90
CA GLN A 114 -35.32 6.16 -0.73
C GLN A 114 -35.60 7.66 -0.90
N GLU A 115 -36.34 8.23 0.04
CA GLU A 115 -36.66 9.66 0.11
C GLU A 115 -36.34 10.20 1.51
N GLN A 116 -35.96 11.47 1.59
CA GLN A 116 -35.70 12.10 2.89
C GLN A 116 -37.02 12.37 3.61
N ARG A 117 -37.36 11.52 4.57
CA ARG A 117 -38.58 11.64 5.39
C ARG A 117 -38.34 11.16 6.82
N LEU A 118 -39.33 11.37 7.67
CA LEU A 118 -39.39 10.71 8.97
C LEU A 118 -39.84 9.28 8.78
N CYS A 119 -38.94 8.33 9.03
CA CYS A 119 -39.21 6.90 8.97
C CYS A 119 -38.52 6.17 10.12
N PRO A 120 -39.09 5.06 10.61
CA PRO A 120 -38.42 4.23 11.61
C PRO A 120 -37.16 3.57 11.04
N GLU A 121 -36.13 3.43 11.86
CA GLU A 121 -34.88 2.74 11.53
C GLU A 121 -35.08 1.22 11.44
N TYR A 122 -34.24 0.52 10.67
CA TYR A 122 -34.34 -0.94 10.55
C TYR A 122 -34.12 -1.61 11.92
N PRO A 123 -34.98 -2.55 12.36
CA PRO A 123 -34.90 -3.16 13.68
C PRO A 123 -33.68 -4.09 13.78
N THR A 124 -32.63 -3.59 14.42
CA THR A 124 -31.45 -4.35 14.80
C THR A 124 -31.39 -4.43 16.33
N ARG A 125 -30.50 -5.28 16.86
CA ARG A 125 -30.32 -5.42 18.33
C ARG A 125 -30.00 -4.09 19.04
N ARG A 126 -29.50 -3.08 18.33
CA ARG A 126 -29.13 -1.76 18.89
C ARG A 126 -30.21 -0.70 18.71
N THR A 127 -31.02 -0.80 17.66
CA THR A 127 -32.07 0.18 17.33
C THR A 127 -33.42 -0.18 17.94
N LEU A 128 -33.55 -1.39 18.51
CA LEU A 128 -34.73 -1.84 19.25
C LEU A 128 -34.91 -1.04 20.55
N CYS A 129 -35.92 -0.17 20.56
CA CYS A 129 -36.37 0.56 21.75
C CYS A 129 -37.70 -0.02 22.23
N SER A 130 -37.82 -0.33 23.53
CA SER A 130 -39.08 -0.84 24.11
C SER A 130 -40.09 0.25 24.47
N SER A 131 -39.65 1.51 24.54
CA SER A 131 -40.49 2.66 24.89
C SER A 131 -39.94 3.91 24.21
N ASP A 132 -40.82 4.83 23.82
CA ASP A 132 -40.47 6.13 23.23
C ASP A 132 -39.54 6.97 24.13
N ARG A 133 -39.59 6.76 25.45
CA ARG A 133 -38.68 7.41 26.40
C ARG A 133 -37.23 6.95 26.29
N GLY A 134 -37.01 5.77 25.70
CA GLY A 134 -35.68 5.24 25.42
C GLY A 134 -35.01 5.93 24.22
N CYS A 135 -35.80 6.58 23.36
CA CYS A 135 -35.31 7.31 22.20
C CYS A 135 -34.85 8.71 22.62
N LYS A 136 -33.59 9.06 22.32
CA LYS A 136 -33.04 10.40 22.60
C LYS A 136 -33.13 11.28 21.36
N LYS A 137 -34.03 12.27 21.39
CA LYS A 137 -34.14 13.28 20.35
C LYS A 137 -32.82 14.01 20.11
N GLY A 138 -32.47 14.19 18.83
CA GLY A 138 -31.25 14.86 18.38
C GLY A 138 -29.97 14.03 18.55
N TRP A 139 -30.07 12.75 18.90
CA TRP A 139 -28.91 11.88 19.01
C TRP A 139 -28.51 11.31 17.65
N MET A 140 -27.21 11.30 17.38
CA MET A 140 -26.60 10.78 16.15
C MET A 140 -25.71 9.59 16.51
N ASP A 141 -26.03 8.42 15.96
CA ASP A 141 -25.28 7.17 16.15
C ASP A 141 -24.57 6.82 14.83
N PRO A 142 -23.27 6.47 14.82
CA PRO A 142 -22.57 6.03 13.62
C PRO A 142 -23.15 4.75 12.98
N TYR A 143 -23.97 3.99 13.71
CA TYR A 143 -24.68 2.80 13.25
C TYR A 143 -26.13 3.09 12.81
N MET A 144 -26.56 4.36 12.86
CA MET A 144 -27.87 4.81 12.39
C MET A 144 -27.69 5.75 11.20
N TRP A 145 -28.61 5.70 10.24
CA TRP A 145 -28.49 6.51 9.01
C TRP A 145 -28.91 7.96 9.21
N LEU A 146 -29.68 8.25 10.26
CA LEU A 146 -30.33 9.54 10.48
C LEU A 146 -30.23 9.97 11.96
N LEU A 147 -30.71 11.20 12.24
CA LEU A 147 -30.89 11.71 13.60
C LEU A 147 -32.18 11.15 14.23
N SER A 148 -32.14 10.81 15.51
CA SER A 148 -33.34 10.42 16.27
C SER A 148 -34.23 11.65 16.48
N THR A 149 -35.54 11.51 16.21
CA THR A 149 -36.55 12.58 16.38
C THR A 149 -37.43 12.40 17.61
#